data_AF-A0A9E3I257-F1
#
_entry.id   AF-A0A9E3I257-F1
#
_cell.length_a   1.000
_cell.length_b   1.000
_cell.length_c   1.000
_cell.angle_alpha   90.00
_cell.angle_beta   90.00
_cell.angle_gamma   90.00
#
_symmetry.space_group_name_H-M   'P 1'
#
loop_
_entity.id
_entity.type
_entity.pdbx_description
1 polymer ?
#
loop_
_entity_poly.entity_id
_entity_poly.type
_entity_poly.pdbx_seq_one_letter_code
_entity_poly.pdbx_strand_id
1 'polypeptide(L)'
;MKWLFIYKKALFIAIAFMLIGQSALAATAYVPVRISIKFILSSGGSRPASGNLNTDAEINAEFDWGNTILTDNLSELRLDLIEFVDLSGVSQHYSNDATNANRDALRDDAIADPTTYKWRTDAINIYINGGTGSAISDLPPDNDIILMNQWCGNTPSCVLHELGHSLNLLHTHQDGGADGCSDTLEDNSSWTKNQIAINAYGKTYANCTAAEKNQVDLVFNNVMSYHAGEPQLRLSYCQMDRTSTQADSDRGWLLTREPVYVDSAYTGSESGRFPTPYKTLQSAINAGLSGKAVVLQQGSYTAPTSPISDSSYIVTRFGTSTVGQGCLLYSLPVDMEKSKIPQVSNAIKAVQSEDTAARKVMRGAKAAAKMVGTKGTEQAEQDKSSMMENAELTRKLHEDNAIGHLLYAEVFATGKEKIAIQLELAQRYKYSRNCTEAVGFFILVADNTTQPHLRARALYEADNCRKLIERSQKGAVSKQREKNANKQRELKEDEQIEE
;
A
#
# COMPACT_ATOMS: atom_id res chain seq x y z
N MET A 1 19.30 46.26 -0.13
CA MET A 1 19.58 45.38 1.03
C MET A 1 18.37 45.01 1.90
N LYS A 2 17.16 45.57 1.72
CA LYS A 2 15.93 45.14 2.45
C LYS A 2 15.13 44.01 1.78
N TRP A 3 15.49 43.59 0.56
CA TRP A 3 14.79 42.54 -0.19
C TRP A 3 15.27 41.10 0.10
N LEU A 4 16.40 40.93 0.80
CA LEU A 4 16.96 39.60 1.10
C LEU A 4 16.36 38.95 2.37
N PHE A 5 15.61 39.68 3.18
CA PHE A 5 15.06 39.15 4.45
C PHE A 5 13.66 38.52 4.32
N ILE A 6 12.94 38.78 3.22
CA ILE A 6 11.59 38.23 2.99
C ILE A 6 11.68 36.79 2.42
N TYR A 7 12.73 36.46 1.67
CA TYR A 7 12.91 35.14 1.06
C TYR A 7 13.27 34.02 2.04
N LYS A 8 13.91 34.33 3.17
CA LYS A 8 14.28 33.31 4.17
C LYS A 8 13.11 32.79 5.02
N LYS A 9 12.02 33.56 5.15
CA LYS A 9 10.79 33.10 5.84
C LYS A 9 9.83 32.33 4.94
N ALA A 10 9.88 32.55 3.61
CA ALA A 10 9.13 31.75 2.64
C ALA A 10 9.76 30.34 2.43
N LEU A 11 11.09 30.24 2.55
CA LEU A 11 11.82 28.97 2.38
C LEU A 11 11.62 27.99 3.55
N PHE A 12 11.32 28.47 4.76
CA PHE A 12 11.05 27.59 5.92
C PHE A 12 9.59 27.09 6.02
N ILE A 13 8.65 27.72 5.29
CA ILE A 13 7.26 27.24 5.19
C ILE A 13 7.09 26.28 4.01
N ALA A 14 7.90 26.41 2.95
CA ALA A 14 7.89 25.49 1.80
C ALA A 14 8.41 24.08 2.13
N ILE A 15 9.33 23.95 3.10
CA ILE A 15 9.89 22.64 3.52
C ILE A 15 8.92 21.86 4.44
N ALA A 16 7.95 22.54 5.07
CA ALA A 16 6.90 21.90 5.86
C ALA A 16 5.68 21.43 5.03
N PHE A 17 5.63 21.75 3.73
CA PHE A 17 4.50 21.44 2.84
C PHE A 17 4.77 20.30 1.85
N MET A 18 5.95 19.69 1.90
CA MET A 18 6.38 18.61 0.99
C MET A 18 6.04 17.17 1.46
N LEU A 19 5.21 17.00 2.49
CA LEU A 19 4.96 15.69 3.12
C LEU A 19 3.49 15.24 3.22
N ILE A 20 2.55 15.84 2.49
CA ILE A 20 1.13 15.40 2.53
C ILE A 20 0.57 15.18 1.11
N GLY A 21 1.41 14.62 0.24
CA GLY A 21 1.07 14.19 -1.11
C GLY A 21 1.09 12.67 -1.23
N GLN A 22 0.38 11.97 -0.35
CA GLN A 22 0.09 10.55 -0.54
C GLN A 22 -1.39 10.32 -0.27
N SER A 23 -2.11 10.04 -1.36
CA SER A 23 -3.17 9.05 -1.42
C SER A 23 -4.11 8.98 -0.21
N ALA A 24 -5.21 9.72 -0.26
CA ALA A 24 -6.43 9.13 0.27
C ALA A 24 -6.92 8.11 -0.78
N LEU A 25 -6.19 7.00 -0.86
CA LEU A 25 -6.81 5.72 -1.19
C LEU A 25 -8.03 5.66 -0.26
N ALA A 26 -9.21 5.28 -0.76
CA ALA A 26 -10.18 4.66 0.13
C ALA A 26 -9.37 3.59 0.86
N ALA A 27 -9.08 3.80 2.15
CA ALA A 27 -8.10 3.00 2.86
C ALA A 27 -8.63 1.57 2.76
N THR A 28 -8.06 0.81 1.83
CA THR A 28 -8.41 -0.58 1.66
C THR A 28 -8.08 -1.16 3.00
N ALA A 29 -9.10 -1.71 3.64
CA ALA A 29 -8.90 -2.43 4.87
C ALA A 29 -7.91 -3.56 4.55
N TYR A 30 -6.82 -3.64 5.30
CA TYR A 30 -5.86 -4.73 5.28
C TYR A 30 -5.22 -4.91 6.65
N VAL A 31 -4.52 -6.03 6.82
CA VAL A 31 -3.76 -6.41 8.00
C VAL A 31 -2.27 -6.13 7.71
N PRO A 32 -1.68 -5.05 8.24
CA PRO A 32 -0.33 -4.65 7.87
C PRO A 32 0.73 -5.51 8.60
N VAL A 33 1.65 -6.10 7.84
CA VAL A 33 2.82 -6.85 8.29
C VAL A 33 3.99 -5.88 8.40
N ARG A 34 4.50 -5.66 9.62
CA ARG A 34 5.55 -4.67 9.90
C ARG A 34 6.89 -5.17 9.42
N ILE A 35 7.53 -4.36 8.58
CA ILE A 35 8.83 -4.66 7.98
C ILE A 35 9.75 -3.45 8.16
N SER A 36 11.01 -3.72 8.50
CA SER A 36 12.05 -2.70 8.56
C SER A 36 13.24 -3.07 7.67
N ILE A 37 13.62 -2.14 6.79
CA ILE A 37 14.68 -2.31 5.80
C ILE A 37 15.95 -1.58 6.25
N LYS A 38 17.09 -2.27 6.17
CA LYS A 38 18.40 -1.74 6.50
C LYS A 38 19.42 -1.99 5.39
N PHE A 39 20.00 -0.93 4.85
CA PHE A 39 21.16 -1.05 3.96
C PHE A 39 22.45 -1.09 4.77
N ILE A 40 23.18 -2.19 4.71
CA ILE A 40 24.53 -2.26 5.27
C ILE A 40 25.47 -1.46 4.35
N LEU A 41 26.09 -0.43 4.89
CA LEU A 41 27.05 0.39 4.15
C LEU A 41 28.44 -0.25 4.16
N SER A 42 29.20 0.00 3.10
CA SER A 42 30.63 -0.32 3.08
C SER A 42 31.38 0.49 4.13
N SER A 43 32.65 0.14 4.39
CA SER A 43 33.51 0.91 5.30
C SER A 43 33.71 2.36 4.86
N GLY A 44 33.51 2.65 3.56
CA GLY A 44 33.51 4.00 2.99
C GLY A 44 32.14 4.72 3.07
N GLY A 45 31.15 4.14 3.73
CA GLY A 45 29.81 4.72 3.88
C GLY A 45 28.94 4.69 2.61
N SER A 46 29.25 3.79 1.66
CA SER A 46 28.48 3.66 0.42
C SER A 46 27.60 2.42 0.44
N ARG A 47 26.39 2.53 -0.10
CA ARG A 47 25.53 1.38 -0.39
C ARG A 47 26.17 0.46 -1.45
N PRO A 48 25.67 -0.78 -1.59
CA PRO A 48 25.99 -1.64 -2.73
C PRO A 48 25.83 -0.92 -4.07
N ALA A 49 26.86 -0.95 -4.92
CA ALA A 49 26.87 -0.17 -6.18
C ALA A 49 26.26 -0.92 -7.38
N SER A 50 25.94 -2.20 -7.22
CA SER A 50 25.47 -3.10 -8.27
C SER A 50 24.34 -3.96 -7.74
N GLY A 51 23.42 -4.39 -8.59
CA GLY A 51 22.29 -5.23 -8.20
C GLY A 51 20.94 -4.67 -8.64
N ASN A 52 19.86 -5.33 -8.22
CA ASN A 52 18.49 -4.86 -8.38
C ASN A 52 17.85 -4.36 -7.08
N LEU A 53 18.62 -4.32 -5.98
CA LEU A 53 18.17 -3.90 -4.65
C LEU A 53 19.18 -2.92 -4.03
N ASN A 54 19.47 -1.79 -4.69
CA ASN A 54 20.46 -0.82 -4.18
C ASN A 54 19.91 0.59 -3.93
N THR A 55 18.68 0.88 -4.34
CA THR A 55 18.03 2.17 -4.14
C THR A 55 16.70 2.05 -3.40
N ASP A 56 16.29 3.14 -2.76
CA ASP A 56 14.96 3.22 -2.13
C ASP A 56 13.83 3.00 -3.14
N ALA A 57 14.02 3.45 -4.39
CA ALA A 57 13.03 3.29 -5.43
C ALA A 57 12.81 1.81 -5.81
N GLU A 58 13.86 1.00 -5.84
CA GLU A 58 13.76 -0.43 -6.11
C GLU A 58 13.10 -1.17 -4.96
N ILE A 59 13.46 -0.85 -3.71
CA ILE A 59 12.78 -1.45 -2.54
C ILE A 59 11.30 -1.07 -2.51
N ASN A 60 10.96 0.19 -2.78
CA ASN A 60 9.55 0.57 -2.88
C ASN A 60 8.84 -0.20 -4.01
N ALA A 61 9.51 -0.45 -5.15
CA ALA A 61 8.93 -1.25 -6.22
C ALA A 61 8.69 -2.71 -5.82
N GLU A 62 9.61 -3.32 -5.05
CA GLU A 62 9.44 -4.68 -4.50
C GLU A 62 8.22 -4.76 -3.58
N PHE A 63 8.00 -3.75 -2.75
CA PHE A 63 6.84 -3.66 -1.85
C PHE A 63 5.54 -3.40 -2.61
N ASP A 64 5.55 -2.53 -3.61
CA ASP A 64 4.41 -2.27 -4.48
C ASP A 64 3.98 -3.56 -5.18
N TRP A 65 4.93 -4.28 -5.78
CA TRP A 65 4.67 -5.57 -6.41
C TRP A 65 4.17 -6.62 -5.42
N GLY A 66 4.81 -6.73 -4.25
CA GLY A 66 4.37 -7.66 -3.20
C GLY A 66 2.92 -7.38 -2.77
N ASN A 67 2.56 -6.12 -2.58
CA ASN A 67 1.20 -5.71 -2.24
C ASN A 67 0.20 -5.91 -3.39
N THR A 68 0.62 -5.73 -4.66
CA THR A 68 -0.19 -6.09 -5.83
C THR A 68 -0.48 -7.60 -5.84
N ILE A 69 0.55 -8.44 -5.70
CA ILE A 69 0.38 -9.90 -5.67
C ILE A 69 -0.56 -10.32 -4.53
N LEU A 70 -0.35 -9.81 -3.31
CA LEU A 70 -1.22 -10.11 -2.17
C LEU A 70 -2.67 -9.64 -2.41
N THR A 71 -2.85 -8.53 -3.12
CA THR A 71 -4.18 -8.04 -3.49
C THR A 71 -4.85 -8.94 -4.53
N ASP A 72 -4.13 -9.32 -5.58
CA ASP A 72 -4.66 -10.15 -6.67
C ASP A 72 -5.00 -11.56 -6.20
N ASN A 73 -4.28 -12.07 -5.19
CA ASN A 73 -4.58 -13.35 -4.53
C ASN A 73 -5.62 -13.23 -3.41
N LEU A 74 -6.20 -12.04 -3.18
CA LEU A 74 -7.20 -11.80 -2.14
C LEU A 74 -6.71 -12.19 -0.74
N SER A 75 -5.43 -11.94 -0.44
CA SER A 75 -4.90 -12.04 0.91
C SER A 75 -5.35 -10.84 1.74
N GLU A 76 -5.55 -11.03 3.05
CA GLU A 76 -5.78 -9.93 3.97
C GLU A 76 -4.51 -9.15 4.33
N LEU A 77 -3.33 -9.74 4.13
CA LEU A 77 -2.05 -9.20 4.56
C LEU A 77 -1.52 -8.17 3.57
N ARG A 78 -0.88 -7.10 4.07
CA ARG A 78 -0.12 -6.15 3.24
C ARG A 78 1.23 -5.85 3.87
N LEU A 79 2.23 -5.64 3.05
CA LEU A 79 3.57 -5.26 3.44
C LEU A 79 3.56 -3.80 3.90
N ASP A 80 4.00 -3.55 5.14
CA ASP A 80 4.03 -2.22 5.77
C ASP A 80 5.47 -1.85 6.13
N LEU A 81 6.05 -0.96 5.34
CA LEU A 81 7.43 -0.49 5.52
C LEU A 81 7.47 0.59 6.61
N ILE A 82 7.81 0.20 7.82
CA ILE A 82 7.77 1.10 8.98
C ILE A 82 9.11 1.79 9.27
N GLU A 83 10.21 1.30 8.69
CA GLU A 83 11.55 1.86 8.85
C GLU A 83 12.41 1.56 7.63
N PHE A 84 13.21 2.55 7.23
CA PHE A 84 14.14 2.49 6.11
C PHE A 84 15.42 3.24 6.49
N VAL A 85 16.53 2.54 6.69
CA VAL A 85 17.76 3.15 7.24
C VAL A 85 19.03 2.62 6.58
N ASP A 86 20.04 3.49 6.48
CA ASP A 86 21.42 3.12 6.13
C ASP A 86 22.25 2.88 7.39
N LEU A 87 22.91 1.73 7.48
CA LEU A 87 23.71 1.31 8.63
C LEU A 87 25.20 1.51 8.37
N SER A 88 25.80 2.48 9.06
CA SER A 88 27.25 2.65 9.14
C SER A 88 27.84 1.85 10.32
N GLY A 89 29.14 1.54 10.26
CA GLY A 89 29.86 0.87 11.35
C GLY A 89 29.67 -0.65 11.43
N VAL A 90 28.85 -1.25 10.56
CA VAL A 90 28.58 -2.71 10.51
C VAL A 90 29.08 -3.35 9.20
N SER A 91 30.13 -2.76 8.60
CA SER A 91 30.62 -3.16 7.28
C SER A 91 31.21 -4.57 7.22
N GLN A 92 31.44 -5.24 8.37
CA GLN A 92 31.86 -6.64 8.41
C GLN A 92 30.83 -7.59 7.77
N HIS A 93 29.55 -7.19 7.69
CA HIS A 93 28.50 -7.96 7.00
C HIS A 93 28.26 -7.52 5.56
N TYR A 94 29.01 -6.52 5.06
CA TYR A 94 28.73 -5.87 3.77
C TYR A 94 28.84 -6.81 2.58
N SER A 95 29.72 -7.82 2.62
CA SER A 95 29.94 -8.73 1.48
C SER A 95 29.61 -10.19 1.80
N ASN A 96 28.83 -10.42 2.86
CA ASN A 96 28.44 -11.78 3.23
C ASN A 96 27.53 -12.39 2.16
N ASP A 97 27.80 -13.65 1.81
CA ASP A 97 26.85 -14.43 1.03
C ASP A 97 25.60 -14.76 1.87
N ALA A 98 24.44 -14.82 1.21
CA ALA A 98 23.17 -15.18 1.84
C ALA A 98 23.16 -16.68 2.22
N THR A 99 23.74 -17.00 3.38
CA THR A 99 23.83 -18.35 3.96
C THR A 99 23.29 -18.34 5.38
N ASN A 100 22.85 -19.49 5.90
CA ASN A 100 22.32 -19.59 7.27
C ASN A 100 23.34 -19.05 8.28
N ALA A 101 24.60 -19.49 8.20
CA ALA A 101 25.65 -19.05 9.11
C ALA A 101 25.86 -17.52 9.10
N ASN A 102 25.82 -16.87 7.93
CA ASN A 102 25.99 -15.42 7.83
C ASN A 102 24.76 -14.65 8.29
N ARG A 103 23.55 -15.15 8.00
CA ARG A 103 22.29 -14.59 8.50
C ARG A 103 22.22 -14.67 10.02
N ASP A 104 22.56 -15.83 10.59
CA ASP A 104 22.51 -16.07 12.03
C ASP A 104 23.57 -15.22 12.76
N ALA A 105 24.78 -15.13 12.24
CA ALA A 105 25.80 -14.22 12.80
C ALA A 105 25.35 -12.76 12.79
N LEU A 106 24.71 -12.30 11.70
CA LEU A 106 24.14 -10.96 11.63
C LEU A 106 22.99 -10.76 12.64
N ARG A 107 22.14 -11.77 12.81
CA ARG A 107 21.04 -11.76 13.78
C ARG A 107 21.56 -11.66 15.20
N ASP A 108 22.55 -12.49 15.57
CA ASP A 108 23.16 -12.50 16.89
C ASP A 108 23.79 -11.14 17.22
N ASP A 109 24.55 -10.57 16.27
CA ASP A 109 25.14 -9.23 16.44
C ASP A 109 24.06 -8.14 16.57
N ALA A 110 22.98 -8.22 15.78
CA ALA A 110 21.89 -7.24 15.83
C ALA A 110 21.07 -7.32 17.13
N ILE A 111 20.88 -8.51 17.68
CA ILE A 111 20.25 -8.71 18.99
C ILE A 111 21.16 -8.22 20.12
N ALA A 112 22.47 -8.44 20.01
CA ALA A 112 23.45 -7.99 21.00
C ALA A 112 23.62 -6.46 21.02
N ASP A 113 23.52 -5.80 19.86
CA ASP A 113 23.56 -4.34 19.73
C ASP A 113 22.40 -3.80 18.88
N PRO A 114 21.18 -3.75 19.43
CA PRO A 114 20.00 -3.34 18.68
C PRO A 114 20.03 -1.87 18.25
N THR A 115 20.81 -1.03 18.94
CA THR A 115 20.88 0.41 18.63
C THR A 115 21.69 0.66 17.37
N THR A 116 22.82 -0.05 17.23
CA THR A 116 23.70 0.05 16.04
C THR A 116 23.04 -0.58 14.83
N TYR A 117 22.46 -1.77 14.98
CA TYR A 117 21.85 -2.53 13.87
C TYR A 117 20.41 -2.12 13.56
N LYS A 118 19.85 -1.17 14.31
CA LYS A 118 18.42 -0.77 14.23
C LYS A 118 17.49 -1.98 14.32
N TRP A 119 17.86 -2.93 15.17
CA TRP A 119 17.07 -4.13 15.35
C TRP A 119 15.71 -3.78 15.95
N ARG A 120 14.65 -4.31 15.34
CA ARG A 120 13.28 -4.16 15.81
C ARG A 120 12.78 -5.49 16.33
N THR A 121 12.28 -5.50 17.56
CA THR A 121 11.60 -6.66 18.14
C THR A 121 10.12 -6.74 17.74
N ASP A 122 9.67 -5.82 16.87
CA ASP A 122 8.27 -5.58 16.53
C ASP A 122 8.06 -5.45 15.01
N ALA A 123 8.96 -6.05 14.22
CA ALA A 123 8.91 -6.13 12.77
C ALA A 123 9.87 -7.21 12.27
N ILE A 124 9.68 -7.69 11.04
CA ILE A 124 10.70 -8.48 10.34
C ILE A 124 11.82 -7.54 9.91
N ASN A 125 13.06 -7.88 10.26
CA ASN A 125 14.25 -7.09 9.97
C ASN A 125 14.90 -7.60 8.68
N ILE A 126 14.85 -6.79 7.63
CA ILE A 126 15.48 -7.11 6.34
C ILE A 126 16.78 -6.32 6.22
N TYR A 127 17.90 -7.03 6.16
CA TYR A 127 19.23 -6.45 5.96
C TYR A 127 19.69 -6.69 4.53
N ILE A 128 20.03 -5.61 3.83
CA ILE A 128 20.48 -5.62 2.44
C ILE A 128 21.97 -5.32 2.42
N ASN A 129 22.77 -6.20 1.83
CA ASN A 129 24.23 -6.03 1.73
C ASN A 129 24.72 -6.08 0.27
N GLY A 130 26.02 -5.93 0.06
CA GLY A 130 26.70 -5.98 -1.24
C GLY A 130 27.24 -7.35 -1.64
N GLY A 131 26.79 -8.43 -0.99
CA GLY A 131 27.13 -9.81 -1.37
C GLY A 131 26.55 -10.20 -2.73
N THR A 132 27.07 -11.29 -3.30
CA THR A 132 26.55 -11.85 -4.55
C THR A 132 25.45 -12.89 -4.28
N GLY A 133 24.53 -13.10 -5.21
CA GLY A 133 23.40 -14.02 -5.03
C GLY A 133 22.11 -13.37 -4.53
N SER A 134 21.17 -14.22 -4.12
CA SER A 134 19.77 -13.86 -3.84
C SER A 134 19.56 -13.40 -2.39
N ALA A 135 18.80 -14.15 -1.61
CA ALA A 135 18.46 -13.81 -0.24
C ALA A 135 18.29 -15.10 0.55
N ILE A 136 18.23 -14.95 1.87
CA ILE A 136 17.93 -16.05 2.77
C ILE A 136 17.09 -15.55 3.94
N SER A 137 16.03 -16.28 4.21
CA SER A 137 15.11 -16.11 5.33
C SER A 137 15.14 -17.35 6.22
N ASP A 138 14.45 -17.33 7.35
CA ASP A 138 14.20 -18.52 8.16
C ASP A 138 12.70 -18.77 8.34
N LEU A 139 12.37 -20.01 8.65
CA LEU A 139 11.04 -20.39 9.09
C LEU A 139 10.87 -20.04 10.58
N PRO A 140 9.63 -19.91 11.06
CA PRO A 140 9.36 -19.77 12.49
C PRO A 140 10.00 -20.90 13.33
N PRO A 141 10.49 -20.60 14.55
CA PRO A 141 10.27 -19.36 15.31
C PRO A 141 11.31 -18.24 15.08
N ASP A 142 12.38 -18.49 14.31
CA ASP A 142 13.47 -17.52 14.09
C ASP A 142 13.22 -16.66 12.82
N ASN A 143 11.95 -16.37 12.55
CA ASN A 143 11.44 -15.69 11.35
C ASN A 143 11.51 -14.15 11.39
N ASP A 144 12.34 -13.57 12.26
CA ASP A 144 12.43 -12.13 12.51
C ASP A 144 13.55 -11.43 11.71
N ILE A 145 14.30 -12.17 10.89
CA ILE A 145 15.39 -11.66 10.04
C ILE A 145 15.37 -12.22 8.61
N ILE A 146 15.73 -11.36 7.65
CA ILE A 146 16.06 -11.75 6.27
C ILE A 146 17.39 -11.08 5.90
N LEU A 147 18.32 -11.84 5.32
CA LEU A 147 19.54 -11.32 4.71
C LEU A 147 19.39 -11.33 3.18
N MET A 148 19.37 -10.16 2.57
CA MET A 148 19.26 -9.98 1.12
C MET A 148 20.57 -9.50 0.51
N ASN A 149 21.03 -10.21 -0.52
CA ASN A 149 22.14 -9.80 -1.36
C ASN A 149 21.60 -9.07 -2.60
N GLN A 150 22.50 -8.68 -3.51
CA GLN A 150 22.18 -7.75 -4.60
C GLN A 150 21.48 -8.35 -5.83
N TRP A 151 21.32 -9.66 -5.91
CA TRP A 151 20.84 -10.35 -7.10
C TRP A 151 19.69 -11.30 -6.80
N CYS A 152 18.48 -10.74 -6.67
CA CYS A 152 17.31 -11.59 -6.53
C CYS A 152 16.67 -11.92 -7.88
N GLY A 153 16.61 -13.23 -8.18
CA GLY A 153 16.05 -13.75 -9.44
C GLY A 153 14.53 -13.94 -9.44
N ASN A 154 13.89 -13.84 -8.27
CA ASN A 154 12.44 -13.97 -8.13
C ASN A 154 11.76 -12.67 -8.58
N THR A 155 10.87 -12.78 -9.56
CA THR A 155 10.18 -11.66 -10.20
C THR A 155 8.67 -11.78 -10.08
N PRO A 156 7.94 -10.73 -9.68
CA PRO A 156 8.41 -9.35 -9.56
C PRO A 156 8.74 -8.92 -8.12
N SER A 157 8.63 -9.80 -7.11
CA SER A 157 8.94 -9.44 -5.71
C SER A 157 9.70 -10.55 -5.00
N CYS A 158 11.01 -10.34 -4.85
CA CYS A 158 11.88 -11.12 -4.01
C CYS A 158 11.56 -10.97 -2.53
N VAL A 159 11.28 -9.74 -2.12
CA VAL A 159 10.93 -9.44 -0.72
C VAL A 159 9.73 -10.27 -0.29
N LEU A 160 8.70 -10.38 -1.14
CA LEU A 160 7.53 -11.20 -0.84
C LEU A 160 7.87 -12.70 -0.75
N HIS A 161 8.77 -13.21 -1.58
CA HIS A 161 9.21 -14.61 -1.51
C HIS A 161 9.86 -14.92 -0.16
N GLU A 162 10.83 -14.11 0.27
CA GLU A 162 11.54 -14.32 1.53
C GLU A 162 10.65 -14.11 2.76
N LEU A 163 9.72 -13.15 2.68
CA LEU A 163 8.67 -12.97 3.67
C LEU A 163 7.71 -14.16 3.71
N GLY A 164 7.52 -14.86 2.59
CA GLY A 164 6.80 -16.12 2.54
C GLY A 164 7.38 -17.13 3.52
N HIS A 165 8.71 -17.32 3.51
CA HIS A 165 9.39 -18.17 4.51
C HIS A 165 9.17 -17.68 5.94
N SER A 166 9.30 -16.37 6.18
CA SER A 166 9.03 -15.81 7.51
C SER A 166 7.59 -16.05 7.95
N LEU A 167 6.65 -16.20 7.01
CA LEU A 167 5.25 -16.56 7.22
C LEU A 167 4.97 -18.06 7.05
N ASN A 168 6.00 -18.90 7.24
CA ASN A 168 5.93 -20.36 7.22
C ASN A 168 5.57 -20.98 5.86
N LEU A 169 5.88 -20.31 4.74
CA LEU A 169 5.78 -20.94 3.43
C LEU A 169 7.06 -21.68 3.06
N LEU A 170 6.89 -22.83 2.42
CA LEU A 170 7.96 -23.64 1.87
C LEU A 170 8.05 -23.41 0.37
N HIS A 171 9.20 -23.73 -0.23
CA HIS A 171 9.27 -23.74 -1.70
C HIS A 171 8.32 -24.79 -2.27
N THR A 172 7.71 -24.51 -3.43
CA THR A 172 6.79 -25.46 -4.09
C THR A 172 7.44 -26.82 -4.40
N HIS A 173 8.76 -26.83 -4.57
CA HIS A 173 9.56 -28.01 -4.87
C HIS A 173 10.24 -28.62 -3.63
N GLN A 174 10.03 -28.07 -2.44
CA GLN A 174 10.67 -28.56 -1.22
C GLN A 174 10.25 -30.00 -0.92
N ASP A 175 11.19 -30.79 -0.37
CA ASP A 175 10.99 -32.19 0.02
C ASP A 175 10.40 -33.09 -1.09
N GLY A 176 10.77 -32.80 -2.35
CA GLY A 176 10.26 -33.53 -3.50
C GLY A 176 8.85 -33.09 -3.90
N GLY A 177 8.55 -31.80 -3.82
CA GLY A 177 7.26 -31.22 -4.24
C GLY A 177 6.17 -31.29 -3.17
N ALA A 178 6.54 -31.43 -1.90
CA ALA A 178 5.64 -31.45 -0.76
C ALA A 178 5.87 -30.19 0.08
N ASP A 179 5.38 -29.04 -0.37
CA ASP A 179 5.39 -27.78 0.39
C ASP A 179 4.41 -27.79 1.60
N GLY A 180 3.80 -28.95 1.85
CA GLY A 180 2.79 -29.16 2.90
C GLY A 180 1.40 -28.67 2.52
N CYS A 181 1.19 -28.25 1.26
CA CYS A 181 -0.10 -27.85 0.75
C CYS A 181 -0.70 -28.86 -0.21
N SER A 182 -1.98 -29.17 -0.02
CA SER A 182 -2.67 -30.19 -0.82
C SER A 182 -3.18 -29.67 -2.16
N ASP A 183 -3.15 -28.36 -2.35
CA ASP A 183 -3.62 -27.66 -3.57
C ASP A 183 -2.47 -27.17 -4.46
N THR A 184 -1.25 -27.60 -4.16
CA THR A 184 -0.05 -27.45 -4.97
C THR A 184 0.33 -28.82 -5.55
N LEU A 185 0.62 -28.86 -6.85
CA LEU A 185 1.13 -30.07 -7.50
C LEU A 185 2.60 -30.30 -7.12
N GLU A 186 3.00 -31.57 -7.11
CA GLU A 186 4.42 -31.95 -6.98
C GLU A 186 5.27 -31.27 -8.07
N ASP A 187 6.39 -30.73 -7.64
CA ASP A 187 7.27 -29.88 -8.44
C ASP A 187 8.74 -30.16 -8.18
N ASN A 188 9.57 -29.78 -9.15
CA ASN A 188 11.01 -29.67 -9.01
C ASN A 188 11.44 -28.35 -9.65
N SER A 189 12.34 -27.60 -9.02
CA SER A 189 12.77 -26.28 -9.50
C SER A 189 13.35 -26.25 -10.92
N SER A 190 13.76 -27.40 -11.47
CA SER A 190 14.25 -27.55 -12.84
C SER A 190 13.19 -27.99 -13.87
N TRP A 191 11.96 -28.30 -13.43
CA TRP A 191 10.91 -28.80 -14.30
C TRP A 191 10.29 -27.69 -15.14
N THR A 192 9.99 -28.04 -16.39
CA THR A 192 9.12 -27.23 -17.25
C THR A 192 7.65 -27.49 -16.90
N LYS A 193 6.74 -26.60 -17.34
CA LYS A 193 5.28 -26.84 -17.28
C LYS A 193 4.85 -28.18 -17.86
N ASN A 194 5.54 -28.67 -18.90
CA ASN A 194 5.28 -30.01 -19.45
C ASN A 194 5.64 -31.13 -18.48
N GLN A 195 6.75 -31.01 -17.75
CA GLN A 195 7.16 -32.02 -16.77
C GLN A 195 6.21 -32.04 -15.58
N ILE A 196 5.81 -30.87 -15.05
CA ILE A 196 4.77 -30.78 -14.01
C ILE A 196 3.46 -31.43 -14.50
N ALA A 197 3.00 -31.08 -15.71
CA ALA A 197 1.79 -31.64 -16.30
C ALA A 197 1.86 -33.16 -16.55
N ILE A 198 3.01 -33.67 -17.02
CA ILE A 198 3.21 -35.10 -17.24
C ILE A 198 3.22 -35.84 -15.91
N ASN A 199 3.89 -35.31 -14.88
CA ASN A 199 3.92 -35.90 -13.55
C ASN A 199 2.51 -35.99 -12.95
N ALA A 200 1.76 -34.88 -12.98
CA ALA A 200 0.45 -34.81 -12.35
C ALA A 200 -0.67 -35.52 -13.15
N TYR A 201 -0.62 -35.48 -14.50
CA TYR A 201 -1.76 -35.84 -15.35
C TYR A 201 -1.43 -36.79 -16.51
N GLY A 202 -0.17 -37.23 -16.66
CA GLY A 202 0.25 -38.16 -17.72
C GLY A 202 0.18 -37.60 -19.15
N LYS A 203 0.15 -36.27 -19.32
CA LYS A 203 0.06 -35.60 -20.63
C LYS A 203 0.80 -34.26 -20.63
N THR A 204 1.18 -33.78 -21.81
CA THR A 204 1.85 -32.47 -21.95
C THR A 204 0.91 -31.33 -21.56
N TYR A 205 1.50 -30.18 -21.17
CA TYR A 205 0.76 -28.99 -20.77
C TYR A 205 -0.22 -28.53 -21.85
N ALA A 206 0.17 -28.59 -23.14
CA ALA A 206 -0.70 -28.21 -24.25
C ALA A 206 -2.03 -29.00 -24.28
N ASN A 207 -1.99 -30.28 -23.88
CA ASN A 207 -3.13 -31.21 -23.87
C ASN A 207 -3.90 -31.21 -22.55
N CYS A 208 -3.48 -30.44 -21.55
CA CYS A 208 -4.23 -30.25 -20.32
C CYS A 208 -5.51 -29.44 -20.57
N THR A 209 -6.55 -29.77 -19.82
CA THR A 209 -7.77 -28.95 -19.70
C THR A 209 -7.45 -27.59 -19.07
N ALA A 210 -8.39 -26.64 -19.14
CA ALA A 210 -8.19 -25.33 -18.52
C ALA A 210 -7.92 -25.41 -17.00
N ALA A 211 -8.60 -26.33 -16.30
CA ALA A 211 -8.41 -26.53 -14.86
C ALA A 211 -7.03 -27.11 -14.54
N GLU A 212 -6.60 -28.13 -15.28
CA GLU A 212 -5.26 -28.74 -15.13
C GLU A 212 -4.15 -27.73 -15.46
N LYS A 213 -4.30 -26.93 -16.53
CA LYS A 213 -3.37 -25.84 -16.85
C LYS A 213 -3.27 -24.84 -15.70
N ASN A 214 -4.40 -24.44 -15.12
CA ASN A 214 -4.42 -23.50 -14.01
C ASN A 214 -3.68 -24.03 -12.77
N GLN A 215 -3.73 -25.34 -12.51
CA GLN A 215 -2.98 -25.98 -11.41
C GLN A 215 -1.48 -26.03 -11.70
N VAL A 216 -1.08 -26.35 -12.94
CA VAL A 216 0.34 -26.27 -13.35
C VAL A 216 0.86 -24.84 -13.25
N ASP A 217 0.08 -23.85 -13.71
CA ASP A 217 0.45 -22.44 -13.63
C ASP A 217 0.47 -21.93 -12.18
N LEU A 218 -0.40 -22.43 -11.30
CA LEU A 218 -0.38 -22.09 -9.87
C LEU A 218 0.96 -22.42 -9.22
N VAL A 219 1.53 -23.59 -9.54
CA VAL A 219 2.82 -24.04 -9.01
C VAL A 219 3.98 -23.34 -9.73
N PHE A 220 3.95 -23.30 -11.07
CA PHE A 220 5.02 -22.72 -11.86
C PHE A 220 5.20 -21.21 -11.58
N ASN A 221 4.09 -20.48 -11.52
CA ASN A 221 4.03 -19.05 -11.23
C ASN A 221 3.78 -18.74 -9.74
N ASN A 222 4.04 -19.69 -8.85
CA ASN A 222 3.87 -19.49 -7.41
C ASN A 222 4.91 -18.51 -6.87
N VAL A 223 4.56 -17.66 -5.90
CA VAL A 223 5.52 -16.81 -5.19
C VAL A 223 6.68 -17.61 -4.60
N MET A 224 6.43 -18.85 -4.17
CA MET A 224 7.43 -19.75 -3.57
C MET A 224 8.12 -20.67 -4.58
N SER A 225 8.00 -20.39 -5.88
CA SER A 225 8.65 -21.13 -6.96
C SER A 225 10.00 -20.52 -7.35
N TYR A 226 10.90 -21.35 -7.86
CA TYR A 226 12.17 -20.94 -8.48
C TYR A 226 12.15 -20.98 -10.02
N HIS A 227 11.01 -21.30 -10.62
CA HIS A 227 10.87 -21.36 -12.07
C HIS A 227 11.10 -19.99 -12.70
N ALA A 228 12.14 -19.86 -13.51
CA ALA A 228 12.46 -18.63 -14.22
C ALA A 228 11.72 -18.53 -15.56
N GLY A 229 11.54 -17.30 -16.05
CA GLY A 229 11.00 -17.01 -17.39
C GLY A 229 9.54 -16.55 -17.41
N GLU A 230 8.82 -16.69 -16.30
CA GLU A 230 7.49 -16.11 -16.11
C GLU A 230 7.38 -15.46 -14.72
N PRO A 231 6.55 -14.42 -14.54
CA PRO A 231 6.34 -13.81 -13.23
C PRO A 231 5.73 -14.77 -12.21
N GLN A 232 6.24 -14.75 -10.97
CA GLN A 232 5.69 -15.42 -9.80
C GLN A 232 4.64 -14.53 -9.13
N LEU A 233 3.36 -14.76 -9.46
CA LEU A 233 2.24 -13.89 -9.09
C LEU A 233 1.15 -14.61 -8.30
N ARG A 234 1.33 -15.88 -7.97
CA ARG A 234 0.26 -16.74 -7.44
C ARG A 234 0.60 -17.28 -6.05
N LEU A 235 -0.42 -17.42 -5.22
CA LEU A 235 -0.40 -18.16 -3.97
C LEU A 235 -1.57 -19.15 -3.96
N SER A 236 -1.36 -20.34 -3.42
CA SER A 236 -2.45 -21.29 -3.23
C SER A 236 -3.33 -20.91 -2.02
N TYR A 237 -4.52 -21.50 -1.90
CA TYR A 237 -5.38 -21.25 -0.74
C TYR A 237 -4.77 -21.83 0.53
N CYS A 238 -4.20 -23.04 0.46
CA CYS A 238 -3.50 -23.61 1.60
C CYS A 238 -2.31 -22.74 2.03
N GLN A 239 -1.51 -22.23 1.09
CA GLN A 239 -0.38 -21.35 1.42
C GLN A 239 -0.87 -20.09 2.14
N MET A 240 -1.95 -19.47 1.66
CA MET A 240 -2.52 -18.32 2.34
C MET A 240 -3.13 -18.65 3.72
N ASP A 241 -3.71 -19.83 3.92
CA ASP A 241 -4.14 -20.29 5.26
C ASP A 241 -2.93 -20.47 6.19
N ARG A 242 -1.82 -20.98 5.66
CA ARG A 242 -0.57 -21.13 6.40
C ARG A 242 0.03 -19.79 6.81
N THR A 243 0.07 -18.80 5.90
CA THR A 243 0.52 -17.45 6.25
C THR A 243 -0.40 -16.77 7.25
N SER A 244 -1.72 -16.95 7.13
CA SER A 244 -2.70 -16.41 8.07
C SER A 244 -2.54 -17.04 9.46
N THR A 245 -2.31 -18.35 9.53
CA THR A 245 -2.02 -19.06 10.79
C THR A 245 -0.77 -18.50 11.46
N GLN A 246 0.31 -18.33 10.69
CA GLN A 246 1.56 -17.82 11.24
C GLN A 246 1.43 -16.36 11.67
N ALA A 247 0.85 -15.50 10.84
CA ALA A 247 0.61 -14.10 11.16
C ALA A 247 -0.30 -13.93 12.39
N ASP A 248 -1.31 -14.79 12.55
CA ASP A 248 -2.18 -14.85 13.73
C ASP A 248 -1.39 -15.25 14.98
N SER A 249 -0.49 -16.24 14.89
CA SER A 249 0.44 -16.61 15.97
C SER A 249 1.33 -15.42 16.37
N ASP A 250 1.92 -14.74 15.39
CA ASP A 250 2.92 -13.69 15.57
C ASP A 250 2.34 -12.28 15.73
N ARG A 251 1.01 -12.13 15.70
CA ARG A 251 0.32 -10.82 15.62
C ARG A 251 0.79 -9.76 16.62
N GLY A 252 1.23 -10.16 17.82
CA GLY A 252 1.64 -9.24 18.87
C GLY A 252 2.89 -8.44 18.52
N TRP A 253 3.83 -9.08 17.82
CA TRP A 253 5.08 -8.43 17.41
C TRP A 253 5.10 -8.12 15.91
N LEU A 254 4.37 -8.87 15.08
CA LEU A 254 4.45 -8.74 13.63
C LEU A 254 3.46 -7.75 13.03
N LEU A 255 2.23 -7.69 13.55
CA LEU A 255 1.14 -6.98 12.87
C LEU A 255 0.89 -5.60 13.48
N THR A 256 0.66 -4.58 12.65
CA THR A 256 0.27 -3.24 13.12
C THR A 256 -1.16 -3.24 13.70
N ARG A 257 -2.00 -4.16 13.21
CA ARG A 257 -3.37 -4.36 13.69
C ARG A 257 -3.65 -5.82 13.90
N GLU A 258 -4.29 -6.14 15.02
CA GLU A 258 -4.71 -7.50 15.28
C GLU A 258 -5.89 -7.88 14.38
N PRO A 259 -5.80 -8.98 13.61
CA PRO A 259 -6.93 -9.48 12.86
C PRO A 259 -7.96 -10.12 13.79
N VAL A 260 -9.24 -9.98 13.43
CA VAL A 260 -10.38 -10.69 14.02
C VAL A 260 -11.09 -11.42 12.90
N TYR A 261 -10.88 -12.72 12.84
CA TYR A 261 -11.39 -13.56 11.78
C TYR A 261 -12.87 -13.88 11.99
N VAL A 262 -13.63 -13.83 10.91
CA VAL A 262 -15.03 -14.22 10.85
C VAL A 262 -15.24 -15.17 9.68
N ASP A 263 -15.85 -16.32 9.95
CA ASP A 263 -16.18 -17.35 8.98
C ASP A 263 -17.56 -17.92 9.31
N SER A 264 -18.55 -17.64 8.45
CA SER A 264 -19.92 -18.09 8.67
C SER A 264 -20.13 -19.60 8.47
N ALA A 265 -19.17 -20.30 7.88
CA ALA A 265 -19.17 -21.75 7.76
C ALA A 265 -18.56 -22.45 8.98
N TYR A 266 -17.87 -21.72 9.86
CA TYR A 266 -17.21 -22.30 11.01
C TYR A 266 -18.21 -22.86 12.03
N THR A 267 -17.97 -24.07 12.53
CA THR A 267 -18.88 -24.76 13.46
C THR A 267 -18.30 -24.95 14.86
N GLY A 268 -17.00 -24.69 15.06
CA GLY A 268 -16.29 -24.92 16.31
C GLY A 268 -16.48 -23.82 17.38
N SER A 269 -15.57 -23.79 18.36
CA SER A 269 -15.50 -22.77 19.41
C SER A 269 -14.91 -21.47 18.88
N GLU A 270 -15.51 -20.33 19.22
CA GLU A 270 -15.13 -19.03 18.66
C GLU A 270 -14.20 -18.25 19.61
N SER A 271 -13.11 -17.70 19.07
CA SER A 271 -12.27 -16.72 19.77
C SER A 271 -11.87 -15.52 18.90
N GLY A 272 -12.22 -15.53 17.60
CA GLY A 272 -11.83 -14.52 16.62
C GLY A 272 -10.42 -14.69 16.08
N ARG A 273 -9.70 -15.74 16.48
CA ARG A 273 -8.39 -16.13 15.97
C ARG A 273 -8.54 -16.88 14.65
N PHE A 274 -7.49 -16.94 13.84
CA PHE A 274 -7.53 -17.66 12.57
C PHE A 274 -8.05 -19.11 12.68
N PRO A 275 -7.56 -19.98 13.59
CA PRO A 275 -8.07 -21.36 13.71
C PRO A 275 -9.44 -21.48 14.41
N THR A 276 -9.92 -20.39 15.04
CA THR A 276 -11.17 -20.36 15.81
C THR A 276 -11.92 -19.03 15.54
N PRO A 277 -12.32 -18.77 14.29
CA PRO A 277 -12.92 -17.51 13.90
C PRO A 277 -14.30 -17.35 14.55
N TYR A 278 -14.81 -16.12 14.57
CA TYR A 278 -16.21 -15.89 14.89
C TYR A 278 -17.12 -16.35 13.76
N LYS A 279 -18.29 -16.88 14.09
CA LYS A 279 -19.30 -17.33 13.11
C LYS A 279 -20.09 -16.17 12.51
N THR A 280 -20.19 -15.08 13.26
CA THR A 280 -20.97 -13.91 12.86
C THR A 280 -20.19 -12.63 13.08
N LEU A 281 -20.48 -11.64 12.24
CA LEU A 281 -19.93 -10.31 12.39
C LEU A 281 -20.38 -9.64 13.70
N GLN A 282 -21.59 -9.95 14.18
CA GLN A 282 -22.06 -9.47 15.48
C GLN A 282 -21.23 -10.04 16.64
N SER A 283 -20.84 -11.32 16.59
CA SER A 283 -19.95 -11.92 17.60
C SER A 283 -18.60 -11.18 17.65
N ALA A 284 -18.02 -10.86 16.48
CA ALA A 284 -16.79 -10.09 16.39
C ALA A 284 -16.94 -8.67 16.98
N ILE A 285 -18.06 -7.98 16.69
CA ILE A 285 -18.35 -6.65 17.25
C ILE A 285 -18.50 -6.71 18.78
N ASN A 286 -19.22 -7.71 19.29
CA ASN A 286 -19.43 -7.91 20.72
C ASN A 286 -18.11 -8.17 21.48
N ALA A 287 -17.13 -8.78 20.82
CA ALA A 287 -15.80 -9.02 21.37
C ALA A 287 -14.92 -7.76 21.40
N GLY A 288 -15.33 -6.67 20.75
CA GLY A 288 -14.61 -5.40 20.69
C GLY A 288 -13.61 -5.32 19.54
N LEU A 289 -13.76 -4.29 18.70
CA LEU A 289 -12.99 -4.11 17.46
C LEU A 289 -12.10 -2.87 17.45
N SER A 290 -11.90 -2.21 18.59
CA SER A 290 -11.08 -1.00 18.66
C SER A 290 -9.63 -1.33 18.31
N GLY A 291 -9.10 -0.68 17.26
CA GLY A 291 -7.73 -0.91 16.77
C GLY A 291 -7.52 -2.21 16.00
N LYS A 292 -8.58 -2.99 15.73
CA LYS A 292 -8.52 -4.30 15.07
C LYS A 292 -8.97 -4.24 13.61
N ALA A 293 -8.57 -5.24 12.83
CA ALA A 293 -9.06 -5.47 11.47
C ALA A 293 -9.96 -6.71 11.44
N VAL A 294 -11.23 -6.56 11.07
CA VAL A 294 -12.12 -7.68 10.82
C VAL A 294 -11.75 -8.33 9.49
N VAL A 295 -11.46 -9.62 9.49
CA VAL A 295 -11.15 -10.39 8.29
C VAL A 295 -12.29 -11.36 8.03
N LEU A 296 -13.04 -11.13 6.95
CA LEU A 296 -14.14 -11.97 6.52
C LEU A 296 -13.63 -13.04 5.56
N GLN A 297 -13.87 -14.30 5.89
CA GLN A 297 -13.78 -15.39 4.93
C GLN A 297 -14.79 -15.17 3.79
N GLN A 298 -14.54 -15.69 2.59
CA GLN A 298 -15.53 -15.70 1.52
C GLN A 298 -16.88 -16.25 2.02
N GLY A 299 -17.96 -15.52 1.77
CA GLY A 299 -19.30 -15.94 2.21
C GLY A 299 -20.31 -14.81 2.33
N SER A 300 -21.49 -15.16 2.83
CA SER A 300 -22.56 -14.20 3.14
C SER A 300 -22.74 -14.13 4.66
N TYR A 301 -22.66 -12.92 5.20
CA TYR A 301 -22.77 -12.63 6.61
C TYR A 301 -24.05 -11.86 6.88
N THR A 302 -24.75 -12.16 7.96
CA THR A 302 -25.88 -11.34 8.39
C THR A 302 -25.38 -9.95 8.80
N ALA A 303 -26.14 -8.91 8.47
CA ALA A 303 -25.82 -7.55 8.92
C ALA A 303 -25.85 -7.50 10.46
N PRO A 304 -24.84 -6.92 11.11
CA PRO A 304 -24.83 -6.80 12.56
C PRO A 304 -25.93 -5.84 13.01
N THR A 305 -26.51 -6.09 14.18
CA THR A 305 -27.45 -5.17 14.84
C THR A 305 -26.74 -3.95 15.40
N SER A 306 -25.46 -4.10 15.77
CA SER A 306 -24.62 -3.01 16.24
C SER A 306 -23.84 -2.38 15.07
N PRO A 307 -23.72 -1.04 15.01
CA PRO A 307 -22.88 -0.42 14.00
C PRO A 307 -21.42 -0.83 14.19
N ILE A 308 -20.73 -1.07 13.08
CA ILE A 308 -19.29 -1.26 13.08
C ILE A 308 -18.68 0.12 13.28
N SER A 309 -17.96 0.31 14.39
CA SER A 309 -17.38 1.62 14.70
C SER A 309 -16.39 2.07 13.62
N ASP A 310 -16.24 3.38 13.42
CA ASP A 310 -15.38 3.99 12.39
C ASP A 310 -13.89 3.62 12.46
N SER A 311 -13.44 2.96 13.54
CA SER A 311 -12.04 2.55 13.75
C SER A 311 -11.70 1.14 13.25
N SER A 312 -12.70 0.37 12.82
CA SER A 312 -12.53 -1.04 12.45
C SER A 312 -12.53 -1.21 10.93
N TYR A 313 -11.52 -1.90 10.43
CA TYR A 313 -11.33 -2.19 9.02
C TYR A 313 -11.98 -3.54 8.69
N ILE A 314 -12.68 -3.66 7.55
CA ILE A 314 -13.27 -4.93 7.11
C ILE A 314 -12.58 -5.37 5.82
N VAL A 315 -11.85 -6.47 5.91
CA VAL A 315 -11.08 -7.10 4.82
C VAL A 315 -11.79 -8.37 4.40
N THR A 316 -11.68 -8.73 3.12
CA THR A 316 -12.17 -10.00 2.61
C THR A 316 -10.99 -10.88 2.20
N ARG A 317 -11.02 -12.17 2.55
CA ARG A 317 -10.04 -13.16 2.07
C ARG A 317 -10.70 -14.27 1.24
N PHE A 318 -9.95 -14.85 0.32
CA PHE A 318 -10.33 -15.99 -0.55
C PHE A 318 -11.50 -15.78 -1.49
N GLY A 319 -11.99 -14.55 -1.62
CA GLY A 319 -13.10 -14.26 -2.50
C GLY A 319 -13.91 -13.09 -2.01
N THR A 320 -15.05 -12.90 -2.67
CA THR A 320 -16.01 -11.88 -2.29
C THR A 320 -16.77 -12.33 -1.04
N SER A 321 -16.79 -11.49 -0.01
CA SER A 321 -17.75 -11.59 1.08
C SER A 321 -18.87 -10.55 0.92
N THR A 322 -20.07 -10.85 1.43
CA THR A 322 -21.17 -9.90 1.51
C THR A 322 -21.70 -9.80 2.93
N VAL A 323 -22.16 -8.62 3.34
CA VAL A 323 -22.78 -8.39 4.65
C VAL A 323 -24.22 -7.91 4.45
N GLY A 324 -25.19 -8.56 5.10
CA GLY A 324 -26.62 -8.34 4.88
C GLY A 324 -27.15 -9.01 3.61
N GLN A 325 -28.15 -8.40 2.96
CA GLN A 325 -28.79 -8.91 1.73
C GLN A 325 -27.93 -8.70 0.47
N GLY A 326 -26.62 -8.98 0.54
CA GLY A 326 -25.71 -8.73 -0.59
C GLY A 326 -25.32 -7.26 -0.75
N CYS A 327 -25.55 -6.42 0.26
CA CYS A 327 -24.98 -5.08 0.26
C CYS A 327 -23.46 -5.22 0.47
N LEU A 328 -22.67 -5.00 -0.59
CA LEU A 328 -21.45 -4.22 -0.42
C LEU A 328 -21.82 -3.04 0.49
N LEU A 329 -21.00 -2.70 1.48
CA LEU A 329 -21.25 -1.53 2.35
C LEU A 329 -21.66 -0.30 1.52
N TYR A 330 -21.23 -0.19 0.26
CA TYR A 330 -22.08 0.27 -0.83
C TYR A 330 -21.52 -0.23 -2.17
N SER A 331 -22.39 -0.48 -3.14
CA SER A 331 -22.04 -0.95 -4.48
C SER A 331 -22.02 0.24 -5.44
N LEU A 332 -20.84 0.59 -5.96
CA LEU A 332 -20.64 1.50 -7.10
C LEU A 332 -20.04 0.83 -8.36
N PRO A 333 -20.23 -0.48 -8.66
CA PRO A 333 -19.72 -1.06 -9.89
C PRO A 333 -20.66 -0.66 -11.02
N VAL A 334 -20.55 0.59 -11.47
CA VAL A 334 -20.89 0.90 -12.84
C VAL A 334 -19.57 1.11 -13.55
N ASP A 335 -19.31 0.24 -14.52
CA ASP A 335 -18.20 0.42 -15.45
C ASP A 335 -18.55 1.64 -16.33
N MET A 336 -18.17 2.84 -15.86
CA MET A 336 -18.58 4.10 -16.48
C MET A 336 -17.96 4.27 -17.88
N GLU A 337 -16.84 3.61 -18.17
CA GLU A 337 -16.27 3.54 -19.52
C GLU A 337 -17.17 2.78 -20.49
N LYS A 338 -17.93 1.80 -19.99
CA LYS A 338 -18.94 1.04 -20.74
C LYS A 338 -20.35 1.60 -20.57
N SER A 339 -20.49 2.84 -20.10
CA SER A 339 -21.79 3.50 -20.04
C SER A 339 -22.49 3.43 -21.40
N LYS A 340 -23.79 3.12 -21.38
CA LYS A 340 -24.63 3.16 -22.59
C LYS A 340 -24.91 4.59 -23.06
N ILE A 341 -24.59 5.60 -22.23
CA ILE A 341 -24.71 7.02 -22.57
C ILE A 341 -23.37 7.48 -23.15
N PRO A 342 -23.26 7.74 -24.47
CA PRO A 342 -21.98 8.03 -25.11
C PRO A 342 -21.24 9.22 -24.50
N GLN A 343 -21.97 10.24 -24.04
CA GLN A 343 -21.42 11.42 -23.38
C GLN A 343 -20.69 11.04 -22.09
N VAL A 344 -21.26 10.14 -21.29
CA VAL A 344 -20.64 9.64 -20.05
C VAL A 344 -19.40 8.82 -20.39
N SER A 345 -19.51 7.81 -21.25
CA SER A 345 -18.38 6.96 -21.65
C SER A 345 -17.20 7.77 -22.21
N ASN A 346 -17.47 8.72 -23.11
CA ASN A 346 -16.45 9.55 -23.74
C ASN A 346 -15.78 10.49 -22.72
N ALA A 347 -16.56 11.10 -21.83
CA ALA A 347 -16.04 11.95 -20.78
C ALA A 347 -15.15 11.18 -19.80
N ILE A 348 -15.55 9.97 -19.39
CA ILE A 348 -14.74 9.13 -18.50
C ILE A 348 -13.42 8.70 -19.16
N LYS A 349 -13.43 8.37 -20.46
CA LYS A 349 -12.19 8.12 -21.20
C LYS A 349 -11.28 9.35 -21.25
N ALA A 350 -11.86 10.55 -21.37
CA ALA A 350 -11.10 11.80 -21.30
C ALA A 350 -10.48 12.01 -19.91
N VAL A 351 -11.24 11.77 -18.82
CA VAL A 351 -10.72 11.78 -17.44
C VAL A 351 -9.50 10.88 -17.30
N GLN A 352 -9.57 9.64 -17.81
CA GLN A 352 -8.47 8.68 -17.74
C GLN A 352 -7.24 9.11 -18.55
N SER A 353 -7.47 9.75 -19.70
CA SER A 353 -6.41 10.33 -20.51
C SER A 353 -5.71 11.47 -19.76
N GLU A 354 -6.46 12.38 -19.14
CA GLU A 354 -5.91 13.47 -18.32
C GLU A 354 -5.14 12.94 -17.10
N ASP A 355 -5.69 11.97 -16.37
CA ASP A 355 -5.01 11.34 -15.23
C ASP A 355 -3.69 10.67 -15.67
N THR A 356 -3.68 10.05 -16.85
CA THR A 356 -2.48 9.44 -17.43
C THR A 356 -1.45 10.49 -17.83
N ALA A 357 -1.89 11.60 -18.42
CA ALA A 357 -1.03 12.73 -18.76
C ALA A 357 -0.41 13.35 -17.51
N ALA A 358 -1.20 13.59 -16.46
CA ALA A 358 -0.74 14.10 -15.16
C ALA A 358 0.38 13.22 -14.57
N ARG A 359 0.18 11.89 -14.55
CA ARG A 359 1.20 10.93 -14.09
C ARG A 359 2.45 10.95 -14.95
N LYS A 360 2.30 11.03 -16.27
CA LYS A 360 3.43 11.05 -17.22
C LYS A 360 4.28 12.31 -17.05
N VAL A 361 3.65 13.47 -16.86
CA VAL A 361 4.34 14.75 -16.60
C VAL A 361 5.22 14.63 -15.35
N MET A 362 4.67 14.14 -14.24
CA MET A 362 5.44 13.98 -12.99
C MET A 362 6.56 12.95 -13.11
N ARG A 363 6.30 11.81 -13.77
CA ARG A 363 7.32 10.79 -14.00
C ARG A 363 8.47 11.35 -14.86
N GLY A 364 8.13 12.10 -15.92
CA GLY A 364 9.10 12.76 -16.79
C GLY A 364 9.94 13.79 -16.05
N ALA A 365 9.30 14.63 -15.23
CA ALA A 365 9.99 15.63 -14.41
C ALA A 365 10.92 15.00 -13.37
N LYS A 366 10.49 13.94 -12.68
CA LYS A 366 11.35 13.18 -11.76
C LYS A 366 12.56 12.56 -12.47
N ALA A 367 12.35 11.97 -13.65
CA ALA A 367 13.43 11.42 -14.45
C ALA A 367 14.41 12.51 -14.92
N ALA A 368 13.90 13.65 -15.39
CA ALA A 368 14.70 14.81 -15.78
C ALA A 368 15.51 15.37 -14.59
N ALA A 369 14.87 15.55 -13.44
CA ALA A 369 15.52 16.01 -12.21
C ALA A 369 16.64 15.06 -11.76
N LYS A 370 16.46 13.73 -11.93
CA LYS A 370 17.52 12.74 -11.68
C LYS A 370 18.71 12.89 -12.64
N MET A 371 18.46 13.27 -13.91
CA MET A 371 19.50 13.46 -14.94
C MET A 371 20.31 14.75 -14.79
N VAL A 372 19.79 15.80 -14.13
CA VAL A 372 20.51 17.07 -13.88
C VAL A 372 21.79 16.85 -13.04
N GLY A 373 22.00 15.64 -12.52
CA GLY A 373 23.26 15.19 -11.94
C GLY A 373 23.34 15.40 -10.43
N THR A 374 24.22 14.63 -9.79
CA THR A 374 24.53 14.69 -8.35
C THR A 374 25.63 15.68 -8.01
N LYS A 375 26.18 16.39 -9.00
CA LYS A 375 27.11 17.49 -8.77
C LYS A 375 26.30 18.60 -8.12
N GLY A 376 26.25 18.62 -6.79
CA GLY A 376 25.43 19.50 -5.95
C GLY A 376 25.78 20.98 -6.08
N THR A 377 25.74 21.50 -7.30
CA THR A 377 25.81 22.93 -7.56
C THR A 377 24.44 23.53 -7.25
N GLU A 378 24.45 24.74 -6.72
CA GLU A 378 23.23 25.51 -6.41
C GLU A 378 22.31 25.62 -7.64
N GLN A 379 22.90 25.81 -8.83
CA GLN A 379 22.16 25.86 -10.08
C GLN A 379 21.42 24.55 -10.40
N ALA A 380 22.07 23.39 -10.18
CA ALA A 380 21.43 22.09 -10.43
C ALA A 380 20.22 21.87 -9.52
N GLU A 381 20.29 22.29 -8.26
CA GLU A 381 19.14 22.22 -7.33
C GLU A 381 18.04 23.22 -7.70
N GLN A 382 18.39 24.43 -8.14
CA GLN A 382 17.42 25.40 -8.64
C GLN A 382 16.70 24.90 -9.90
N ASP A 383 17.42 24.25 -10.81
CA ASP A 383 16.87 23.67 -12.04
C ASP A 383 15.92 22.50 -11.70
N LYS A 384 16.32 21.60 -10.79
CA LYS A 384 15.44 20.52 -10.30
C LYS A 384 14.17 21.07 -9.67
N SER A 385 14.28 22.09 -8.82
CA SER A 385 13.13 22.73 -8.18
C SER A 385 12.19 23.34 -9.22
N SER A 386 12.73 24.10 -10.18
CA SER A 386 11.96 24.73 -11.26
C SER A 386 11.24 23.70 -12.14
N MET A 387 11.91 22.58 -12.46
CA MET A 387 11.30 21.49 -13.23
C MET A 387 10.13 20.84 -12.49
N MET A 388 10.31 20.57 -11.19
CA MET A 388 9.26 19.96 -10.36
C MET A 388 8.07 20.91 -10.15
N GLU A 389 8.32 22.21 -9.97
CA GLU A 389 7.26 23.22 -9.86
C GLU A 389 6.44 23.33 -11.16
N ASN A 390 7.10 23.39 -12.32
CA ASN A 390 6.41 23.44 -13.61
C ASN A 390 5.61 22.15 -13.87
N ALA A 391 6.17 21.00 -13.53
CA ALA A 391 5.48 19.72 -13.62
C ALA A 391 4.25 19.67 -12.72
N GLU A 392 4.33 20.24 -11.52
CA GLU A 392 3.21 20.31 -10.58
C GLU A 392 2.09 21.23 -11.09
N LEU A 393 2.43 22.39 -11.66
CA LEU A 393 1.45 23.27 -12.31
C LEU A 393 0.74 22.56 -13.47
N THR A 394 1.50 21.84 -14.31
CA THR A 394 0.96 21.09 -15.45
C THR A 394 0.12 19.89 -14.99
N ARG A 395 0.55 19.18 -13.95
CA ARG A 395 -0.21 18.11 -13.29
C ARG A 395 -1.55 18.64 -12.80
N LYS A 396 -1.56 19.77 -12.10
CA LYS A 396 -2.77 20.42 -11.60
C LYS A 396 -3.72 20.82 -12.74
N LEU A 397 -3.20 21.34 -13.85
CA LEU A 397 -4.01 21.63 -15.04
C LEU A 397 -4.74 20.39 -15.57
N HIS A 398 -4.04 19.25 -15.65
CA HIS A 398 -4.66 17.98 -16.05
C HIS A 398 -5.71 17.50 -15.03
N GLU A 399 -5.47 17.68 -13.72
CA GLU A 399 -6.46 17.36 -12.68
C GLU A 399 -7.72 18.24 -12.79
N ASP A 400 -7.55 19.53 -13.07
CA ASP A 400 -8.66 20.47 -13.26
C ASP A 400 -9.47 20.11 -14.54
N ASN A 401 -8.78 19.73 -15.63
CA ASN A 401 -9.43 19.22 -16.85
C ASN A 401 -10.24 17.95 -16.57
N ALA A 402 -9.68 17.01 -15.80
CA ALA A 402 -10.36 15.79 -15.41
C ALA A 402 -11.65 16.08 -14.60
N ILE A 403 -11.60 17.05 -13.68
CA ILE A 403 -12.81 17.53 -12.97
C ILE A 403 -13.82 18.12 -13.96
N GLY A 404 -13.38 18.91 -14.93
CA GLY A 404 -14.24 19.45 -15.99
C GLY A 404 -14.96 18.37 -16.79
N HIS A 405 -14.27 17.30 -17.16
CA HIS A 405 -14.87 16.15 -17.84
C HIS A 405 -15.87 15.39 -16.97
N LEU A 406 -15.60 15.23 -15.67
CA LEU A 406 -16.56 14.62 -14.73
C LEU A 406 -17.81 15.47 -14.54
N LEU A 407 -17.68 16.79 -14.43
CA LEU A 407 -18.81 17.71 -14.37
C LEU A 407 -19.67 17.62 -15.63
N TYR A 408 -19.04 17.53 -16.80
CA TYR A 408 -19.76 17.32 -18.05
C TYR A 408 -20.50 15.96 -18.06
N ALA A 409 -19.86 14.89 -17.60
CA ALA A 409 -20.47 13.56 -17.52
C ALA A 409 -21.68 13.52 -16.55
N GLU A 410 -21.59 14.23 -15.42
CA GLU A 410 -22.64 14.29 -14.38
C GLU A 410 -23.99 14.79 -14.91
N VAL A 411 -23.96 15.74 -15.85
CA VAL A 411 -25.15 16.32 -16.48
C VAL A 411 -25.97 15.26 -17.24
N PHE A 412 -25.30 14.28 -17.87
CA PHE A 412 -25.95 13.25 -18.68
C PHE A 412 -26.20 11.95 -17.93
N ALA A 413 -25.39 11.66 -16.91
CA ALA A 413 -25.50 10.42 -16.17
C ALA A 413 -26.83 10.32 -15.42
N THR A 414 -27.33 9.09 -15.26
CA THR A 414 -28.56 8.81 -14.51
C THR A 414 -28.37 7.63 -13.55
N GLY A 415 -29.26 7.50 -12.58
CA GLY A 415 -29.25 6.37 -11.63
C GLY A 415 -27.89 6.15 -10.96
N LYS A 416 -27.39 4.92 -11.01
CA LYS A 416 -26.13 4.53 -10.36
C LYS A 416 -24.89 5.20 -10.98
N GLU A 417 -24.89 5.48 -12.28
CA GLU A 417 -23.78 6.19 -12.95
C GLU A 417 -23.64 7.60 -12.38
N LYS A 418 -24.76 8.31 -12.21
CA LYS A 418 -24.77 9.66 -11.67
C LYS A 418 -24.18 9.71 -10.26
N ILE A 419 -24.60 8.77 -9.41
CA ILE A 419 -24.10 8.67 -8.03
C ILE A 419 -22.59 8.38 -8.01
N ALA A 420 -22.09 7.50 -8.89
CA ALA A 420 -20.67 7.20 -8.98
C ALA A 420 -19.84 8.42 -9.41
N ILE A 421 -20.29 9.15 -10.44
CA ILE A 421 -19.63 10.39 -10.90
C ILE A 421 -19.65 11.47 -9.81
N GLN A 422 -20.78 11.66 -9.13
CA GLN A 422 -20.90 12.61 -8.02
C GLN A 422 -19.96 12.24 -6.87
N LEU A 423 -19.79 10.95 -6.54
CA LEU A 423 -18.84 10.53 -5.52
C LEU A 423 -17.39 10.79 -5.94
N GLU A 424 -17.03 10.48 -7.19
CA GLU A 424 -15.70 10.76 -7.74
C GLU A 424 -15.41 12.28 -7.71
N LEU A 425 -16.36 13.11 -8.12
CA LEU A 425 -16.27 14.58 -8.01
C LEU A 425 -16.04 15.03 -6.57
N ALA A 426 -16.83 14.51 -5.62
CA ALA A 426 -16.69 14.83 -4.20
C ALA A 426 -15.29 14.51 -3.67
N GLN A 427 -14.76 13.34 -4.04
CA GLN A 427 -13.42 12.90 -3.65
C GLN A 427 -12.33 13.79 -4.26
N ARG A 428 -12.41 14.11 -5.55
CA ARG A 428 -11.44 14.99 -6.21
C ARG A 428 -11.44 16.40 -5.63
N TYR A 429 -12.60 16.99 -5.40
CA TYR A 429 -12.69 18.30 -4.72
C TYR A 429 -12.13 18.26 -3.30
N LYS A 430 -12.37 17.18 -2.57
CA LYS A 430 -11.77 16.99 -1.23
C LYS A 430 -10.25 16.93 -1.33
N TYR A 431 -9.68 16.22 -2.31
CA TYR A 431 -8.24 16.11 -2.51
C TYR A 431 -7.57 17.40 -2.97
N SER A 432 -8.25 18.20 -3.80
CA SER A 432 -7.80 19.55 -4.16
C SER A 432 -7.99 20.58 -3.03
N ARG A 433 -8.40 20.12 -1.84
CA ARG A 433 -8.75 20.94 -0.66
C ARG A 433 -9.88 21.93 -0.91
N ASN A 434 -10.64 21.73 -1.98
CA ASN A 434 -11.84 22.49 -2.25
C ASN A 434 -13.04 21.87 -1.51
N CYS A 435 -12.98 21.96 -0.18
CA CYS A 435 -13.95 21.31 0.70
C CYS A 435 -15.38 21.83 0.51
N THR A 436 -15.56 23.06 0.02
CA THR A 436 -16.89 23.64 -0.21
C THR A 436 -17.63 22.86 -1.30
N GLU A 437 -16.99 22.63 -2.44
CA GLU A 437 -17.52 21.88 -3.57
C GLU A 437 -17.65 20.39 -3.22
N ALA A 438 -16.67 19.85 -2.48
CA ALA A 438 -16.72 18.48 -1.99
C ALA A 438 -17.97 18.21 -1.13
N VAL A 439 -18.30 19.13 -0.22
CA VAL A 439 -19.54 19.05 0.60
C VAL A 439 -20.77 19.00 -0.30
N GLY A 440 -20.85 19.88 -1.30
CA GLY A 440 -21.98 19.90 -2.25
C GLY A 440 -22.19 18.53 -2.90
N PHE A 441 -21.14 17.94 -3.46
CA PHE A 441 -21.23 16.63 -4.12
C PHE A 441 -21.47 15.47 -3.15
N PHE A 442 -20.87 15.47 -1.96
CA PHE A 442 -21.20 14.44 -0.95
C PHE A 442 -22.68 14.50 -0.52
N ILE A 443 -23.26 15.70 -0.39
CA ILE A 443 -24.69 15.84 -0.13
C ILE A 443 -25.52 15.32 -1.30
N LEU A 444 -25.14 15.62 -2.55
CA LEU A 444 -25.82 15.05 -3.73
C LEU A 444 -25.77 13.52 -3.75
N VAL A 445 -24.62 12.92 -3.44
CA VAL A 445 -24.49 11.45 -3.31
C VAL A 445 -25.44 10.92 -2.23
N ALA A 446 -25.48 11.57 -1.07
CA ALA A 446 -26.33 11.18 0.05
C ALA A 446 -27.82 11.27 -0.28
N ASP A 447 -28.23 12.29 -1.02
CA ASP A 447 -29.63 12.53 -1.39
C ASP A 447 -30.08 11.63 -2.54
N ASN A 448 -29.20 11.34 -3.50
CA ASN A 448 -29.54 10.56 -4.70
C ASN A 448 -29.41 9.04 -4.50
N THR A 449 -28.68 8.58 -3.47
CA THR A 449 -28.51 7.14 -3.22
C THR A 449 -29.66 6.55 -2.42
N THR A 450 -30.12 5.37 -2.82
CA THR A 450 -31.03 4.52 -2.03
C THR A 450 -30.28 3.60 -1.08
N GLN A 451 -28.93 3.57 -1.13
CA GLN A 451 -28.10 2.72 -0.28
C GLN A 451 -27.83 3.43 1.06
N PRO A 452 -28.41 2.97 2.19
CA PRO A 452 -28.34 3.69 3.46
C PRO A 452 -26.91 3.92 3.95
N HIS A 453 -26.02 2.98 3.71
CA HIS A 453 -24.61 3.05 4.09
C HIS A 453 -23.79 4.02 3.21
N LEU A 454 -24.04 4.09 1.89
CA LEU A 454 -23.44 5.12 1.02
C LEU A 454 -23.87 6.51 1.48
N ARG A 455 -25.16 6.66 1.81
CA ARG A 455 -25.71 7.90 2.34
C ARG A 455 -25.02 8.32 3.63
N ALA A 456 -24.92 7.40 4.59
CA ALA A 456 -24.24 7.66 5.86
C ALA A 456 -22.76 8.06 5.65
N ARG A 457 -22.03 7.33 4.79
CA ARG A 457 -20.64 7.64 4.46
C ARG A 457 -20.50 9.01 3.82
N ALA A 458 -21.34 9.35 2.86
CA ALA A 458 -21.29 10.64 2.17
C ALA A 458 -21.59 11.80 3.13
N LEU A 459 -22.59 11.66 4.02
CA LEU A 459 -22.88 12.65 5.06
C LEU A 459 -21.72 12.83 6.04
N TYR A 460 -21.08 11.74 6.45
CA TYR A 460 -19.89 11.79 7.31
C TYR A 460 -18.73 12.54 6.64
N GLU A 461 -18.47 12.27 5.36
CA GLU A 461 -17.42 12.97 4.61
C GLU A 461 -17.74 14.46 4.40
N ALA A 462 -19.01 14.80 4.16
CA ALA A 462 -19.45 16.19 4.12
C ALA A 462 -19.20 16.91 5.46
N ASP A 463 -19.52 16.26 6.60
CA ASP A 463 -19.27 16.84 7.92
C ASP A 463 -17.78 17.06 8.19
N ASN A 464 -16.92 16.12 7.79
CA ASN A 464 -15.46 16.28 7.88
C ASN A 464 -14.96 17.47 7.07
N CYS A 465 -15.43 17.63 5.82
CA CYS A 465 -15.09 18.79 4.99
C CYS A 465 -15.57 20.11 5.62
N ARG A 466 -16.77 20.15 6.23
CA ARG A 466 -17.25 21.33 6.96
C ARG A 466 -16.33 21.70 8.13
N LYS A 467 -15.90 20.73 8.93
CA LYS A 467 -14.93 20.96 10.01
C LYS A 467 -13.60 21.51 9.50
N LEU A 468 -13.13 21.07 8.33
CA LEU A 468 -11.93 21.61 7.69
C LEU A 468 -12.10 23.07 7.25
N ILE A 469 -13.26 23.41 6.67
CA ILE A 469 -13.62 24.80 6.32
C ILE A 469 -13.60 25.68 7.57
N GLU A 470 -14.26 25.25 8.65
CA GLU A 470 -14.30 25.99 9.91
C GLU A 470 -12.90 26.21 10.51
N ARG A 471 -12.04 25.18 10.50
CA ARG A 471 -10.64 25.30 10.97
C ARG A 471 -9.85 26.29 10.12
N SER A 472 -10.02 26.24 8.80
CA SER A 472 -9.36 27.17 7.87
C SER A 472 -9.80 28.62 8.13
N GLN A 473 -11.10 28.85 8.32
CA GLN A 473 -11.66 30.16 8.65
C GLN A 473 -11.14 30.69 9.99
N LYS A 474 -11.13 29.85 11.05
CA LYS A 474 -10.56 30.22 12.36
C LYS A 474 -9.07 30.56 12.26
N GLY A 475 -8.30 29.77 11.49
CA GLY A 475 -6.89 30.03 11.24
C GLY A 475 -6.64 31.34 10.49
N ALA A 476 -7.46 31.66 9.48
CA ALA A 476 -7.37 32.91 8.74
C ALA A 476 -7.67 34.13 9.63
N VAL A 477 -8.69 34.06 10.48
CA VAL A 477 -9.01 35.12 11.44
C VAL A 477 -7.88 35.31 12.45
N SER A 478 -7.27 34.23 12.94
CA SER A 478 -6.11 34.32 13.86
C SER A 478 -4.92 35.02 13.21
N LYS A 479 -4.55 34.63 11.98
CA LYS A 479 -3.45 35.27 11.22
C LYS A 479 -3.73 36.75 10.93
N GLN A 480 -4.97 37.10 10.61
CA GLN A 480 -5.34 38.51 10.40
C GLN A 480 -5.25 39.33 11.69
N ARG A 481 -5.67 38.77 12.83
CA ARG A 481 -5.54 39.42 14.14
C ARG A 481 -4.07 39.64 14.51
N GLU A 482 -3.21 38.65 14.29
CA GLU A 482 -1.76 38.77 14.51
C GLU A 482 -1.14 39.86 13.62
N LYS A 483 -1.49 39.88 12.32
CA LYS A 483 -1.03 40.93 11.40
C LYS A 483 -1.46 42.33 11.85
N ASN A 484 -2.71 42.47 12.31
CA ASN A 484 -3.21 43.74 12.84
C ASN A 484 -2.50 44.14 14.14
N ALA A 485 -2.22 43.19 15.03
CA ALA A 485 -1.48 43.44 16.27
C ALA A 485 -0.04 43.87 16.00
N ASN A 486 0.65 43.24 15.04
CA ASN A 486 2.01 43.63 14.65
C ASN A 486 2.04 45.03 14.03
N LYS A 487 1.09 45.35 13.14
CA LYS A 487 0.96 46.71 12.57
C LYS A 487 0.72 47.78 13.65
N GLN A 488 -0.05 47.46 14.69
CA GLN A 488 -0.29 48.37 15.81
C GLN A 488 0.95 48.55 16.71
N ARG A 489 1.85 47.54 16.78
CA ARG A 489 3.13 47.69 17.46
C ARG A 489 4.08 48.58 16.68
N GLU A 490 4.18 48.38 15.36
CA GLU A 490 4.99 49.23 14.46
C GLU A 490 4.57 50.70 14.55
N LEU A 491 3.27 51.00 14.52
CA LEU A 491 2.77 52.38 14.64
C LEU A 491 3.13 53.03 15.99
N LYS A 492 3.13 52.25 17.08
CA LYS A 492 3.52 52.75 18.42
C LYS A 492 5.02 52.95 18.56
N GLU A 493 5.83 52.11 17.90
CA GLU A 493 7.28 52.29 17.85
C GLU A 493 7.65 53.54 17.05
N ASP A 494 6.93 53.84 15.96
CA ASP A 494 7.11 55.07 15.19
C ASP A 494 6.72 56.33 15.99
N GLU A 495 5.60 56.31 16.74
CA GLU A 495 5.20 57.42 17.62
C GLU A 495 6.23 57.70 18.72
N GLN A 496 6.88 56.67 19.29
CA GLN A 496 7.93 56.83 20.30
C GLN A 496 9.25 57.38 19.77
N ILE A 497 9.47 57.37 18.45
CA ILE A 497 10.67 57.94 17.83
C ILE A 497 10.49 59.45 17.55
N GLU A 498 9.25 59.92 17.43
CA GLU A 498 8.94 61.33 17.17
C GLU A 498 8.86 62.19 18.45
N GLU A 499 8.65 61.57 19.62
CA GLU A 499 8.78 62.19 20.96
C GLU A 499 10.23 62.23 21.44
#